data_AF-A0A4P5WGN5-F1
#
_entry.id   AF-A0A4P5WGN5-F1
#
_cell.length_a   1.000
_cell.length_b   1.000
_cell.length_c   1.000
_cell.angle_alpha   90.00
_cell.angle_beta   90.00
_cell.angle_gamma   90.00
#
_symmetry.space_group_name_H-M   'P 1'
#
loop_
_entity.id
_entity.type
_entity.pdbx_description
1 polymer ?
#
loop_
_entity_poly.entity_id
_entity_poly.type
_entity_poly.pdbx_seq_one_letter_code
_entity_poly.pdbx_strand_id
1 'polypeptide(L)'
;MSTSRVKLAPATSRLITETYGQLDYGALGPVYCYEGGDEFWRAKRGPCIRLGIQIAVLLKKKLKRNGRSLYIGAGVAELPPLVMETVELGRAVKPHNLRKAEVTALNHACRAIPITFHAGDAAKAKGRFDHLWVVSVLNDPERFPNLSPLSYGQGNPLTLNPMQFDKERRIVRALVARCMGKLERPGLVTTTTEEVIWIAEWCHQHGVAYRVGKRYYQTALVGDPICFIHIGEGD
;
A
#
# COMPACT_ATOMS: atom_id res chain seq x y z
N MET A 1 -31.68 14.36 -3.82
CA MET A 1 -30.88 13.79 -4.92
C MET A 1 -30.26 12.48 -4.43
N SER A 2 -30.58 11.36 -5.07
CA SER A 2 -30.11 10.03 -4.68
C SER A 2 -28.59 9.93 -4.86
N THR A 3 -27.84 10.00 -3.75
CA THR A 3 -26.42 9.67 -3.77
C THR A 3 -26.30 8.17 -3.99
N SER A 4 -26.19 7.76 -5.26
CA SER A 4 -25.78 6.40 -5.61
C SER A 4 -24.60 6.01 -4.73
N ARG A 5 -24.77 4.99 -3.87
CA ARG A 5 -23.66 4.43 -3.08
C ARG A 5 -22.65 3.94 -4.11
N VAL A 6 -21.53 4.67 -4.25
CA VAL A 6 -20.41 4.22 -5.07
C VAL A 6 -20.05 2.81 -4.61
N LYS A 7 -20.15 1.87 -5.55
CA LYS A 7 -19.76 0.47 -5.41
C LYS A 7 -18.80 0.14 -6.54
N LEU A 8 -18.08 -0.97 -6.40
CA LEU A 8 -17.37 -1.57 -7.53
C LEU A 8 -18.40 -2.13 -8.51
N ALA A 9 -18.06 -2.14 -9.79
CA ALA A 9 -18.83 -2.82 -10.79
C ALA A 9 -18.88 -4.33 -10.45
N PRO A 10 -19.99 -5.04 -10.70
CA PRO A 10 -20.09 -6.47 -10.44
C PRO A 10 -18.98 -7.29 -11.12
N ALA A 11 -18.59 -6.90 -12.34
CA ALA A 11 -17.48 -7.51 -13.08
C ALA A 11 -16.14 -7.34 -12.34
N THR A 12 -15.87 -6.17 -11.77
CA THR A 12 -14.65 -5.91 -10.98
C THR A 12 -14.61 -6.76 -9.72
N SER A 13 -15.73 -6.82 -8.97
CA SER A 13 -15.81 -7.64 -7.77
C SER A 13 -15.60 -9.12 -8.08
N ARG A 14 -16.15 -9.60 -9.22
CA ARG A 14 -15.93 -10.96 -9.69
C ARG A 14 -14.46 -11.20 -10.01
N LEU A 15 -13.84 -10.29 -10.76
CA LEU A 15 -12.44 -10.38 -11.14
C LEU A 15 -11.50 -10.41 -9.92
N ILE A 16 -11.79 -9.62 -8.88
CA ILE A 16 -11.07 -9.67 -7.60
C ILE A 16 -11.19 -11.07 -6.99
N THR A 17 -12.40 -11.61 -6.87
CA THR A 17 -12.62 -12.96 -6.31
C THR A 17 -11.91 -14.04 -7.12
N GLU A 18 -11.98 -13.97 -8.45
CA GLU A 18 -11.29 -14.91 -9.35
C GLU A 18 -9.76 -14.82 -9.19
N THR A 19 -9.21 -13.62 -9.09
CA THR A 19 -7.76 -13.41 -8.85
C THR A 19 -7.33 -14.05 -7.53
N TYR A 20 -8.09 -13.84 -6.46
CA TYR A 20 -7.83 -14.49 -5.18
C TYR A 20 -7.97 -16.02 -5.26
N GLY A 21 -8.87 -16.53 -6.10
CA GLY A 21 -8.99 -17.97 -6.36
C GLY A 21 -7.79 -18.58 -7.09
N GLN A 22 -7.02 -17.76 -7.82
CA GLN A 22 -5.85 -18.18 -8.59
C GLN A 22 -4.52 -18.03 -7.83
N LEU A 23 -4.53 -17.47 -6.62
CA LEU A 23 -3.31 -17.32 -5.82
C LEU A 23 -2.79 -18.68 -5.35
N ASP A 24 -1.49 -18.92 -5.55
CA ASP A 24 -0.79 -20.05 -4.94
C ASP A 24 -0.50 -19.75 -3.47
N TYR A 25 -1.46 -20.10 -2.62
CA TYR A 25 -1.34 -19.90 -1.17
C TYR A 25 -0.28 -20.77 -0.51
N GLY A 26 0.10 -21.90 -1.12
CA GLY A 26 1.20 -22.73 -0.64
C GLY A 26 2.52 -22.00 -0.81
N ALA A 27 2.75 -21.41 -1.98
CA ALA A 27 3.93 -20.58 -2.24
C ALA A 27 3.93 -19.27 -1.44
N LEU A 28 2.75 -18.68 -1.18
CA LEU A 28 2.61 -17.45 -0.40
C LEU A 28 2.70 -17.68 1.11
N GLY A 29 2.50 -18.89 1.61
CA GLY A 29 2.53 -19.20 3.05
C GLY A 29 3.84 -18.73 3.72
N PRO A 30 5.00 -19.25 3.28
CA PRO A 30 6.31 -18.88 3.85
C PRO A 30 6.70 -17.41 3.66
N VAL A 31 6.05 -16.70 2.72
CA VAL A 31 6.30 -15.28 2.48
C VAL A 31 5.66 -14.42 3.57
N TYR A 32 4.50 -14.83 4.08
CA TYR A 32 3.69 -14.03 5.00
C TYR A 32 3.71 -14.55 6.44
N CYS A 33 4.08 -15.82 6.62
CA CYS A 33 4.10 -16.44 7.93
C CYS A 33 5.25 -17.45 7.98
N TYR A 34 6.08 -17.35 9.03
CA TYR A 34 7.20 -18.26 9.24
C TYR A 34 6.72 -19.71 9.48
N GLU A 35 5.61 -19.87 10.19
CA GLU A 35 4.96 -21.16 10.48
C GLU A 35 3.44 -21.05 10.27
N GLY A 36 2.78 -22.13 9.81
CA GLY A 36 1.31 -22.18 9.75
C GLY A 36 0.68 -21.37 8.60
N GLY A 37 1.37 -21.20 7.48
CA GLY A 37 0.90 -20.43 6.32
C GLY A 37 -0.52 -20.80 5.82
N ASP A 38 -0.90 -22.07 5.89
CA ASP A 38 -2.26 -22.52 5.52
C ASP A 38 -3.34 -21.98 6.46
N GLU A 39 -3.09 -22.00 7.77
CA GLU A 39 -4.00 -21.45 8.77
C GLU A 39 -4.07 -19.93 8.64
N PHE A 40 -2.92 -19.28 8.49
CA PHE A 40 -2.83 -17.85 8.23
C PHE A 40 -3.72 -17.46 7.06
N TRP A 41 -3.55 -18.11 5.90
CA TRP A 41 -4.35 -17.76 4.72
C TRP A 41 -5.82 -18.13 4.86
N ARG A 42 -6.16 -19.23 5.52
CA ARG A 42 -7.55 -19.59 5.82
C ARG A 42 -8.26 -18.48 6.59
N ALA A 43 -7.60 -17.89 7.58
CA ALA A 43 -8.13 -16.78 8.36
C ALA A 43 -8.14 -15.45 7.58
N LYS A 44 -7.11 -15.18 6.77
CA LYS A 44 -6.85 -13.84 6.20
C LYS A 44 -7.45 -13.61 4.81
N ARG A 45 -7.70 -14.64 4.00
CA ARG A 45 -8.24 -14.51 2.63
C ARG A 45 -9.53 -13.69 2.56
N GLY A 46 -10.56 -14.14 3.28
CA GLY A 46 -11.88 -13.48 3.28
C GLY A 46 -11.82 -12.03 3.76
N PRO A 47 -11.15 -11.73 4.89
CA PRO A 47 -10.89 -10.36 5.32
C PRO A 47 -10.14 -9.50 4.29
N CYS A 48 -9.11 -10.03 3.62
CA CYS A 48 -8.35 -9.27 2.60
C CYS A 48 -9.25 -8.83 1.45
N ILE A 49 -10.10 -9.73 0.93
CA ILE A 49 -11.06 -9.40 -0.12
C ILE A 49 -12.05 -8.34 0.38
N ARG A 50 -12.68 -8.58 1.54
CA ARG A 50 -13.75 -7.70 2.06
C ARG A 50 -13.25 -6.30 2.37
N LEU A 51 -12.18 -6.19 3.16
CA LEU A 51 -11.61 -4.90 3.57
C LEU A 51 -10.93 -4.21 2.38
N GLY A 52 -10.22 -4.95 1.54
CA GLY A 52 -9.63 -4.39 0.32
C GLY A 52 -10.69 -3.82 -0.64
N ILE A 53 -11.85 -4.48 -0.82
CA ILE A 53 -12.97 -3.93 -1.61
C ILE A 53 -13.49 -2.62 -1.00
N GLN A 54 -13.59 -2.53 0.34
CA GLN A 54 -14.00 -1.29 1.00
C GLN A 54 -13.01 -0.16 0.72
N ILE A 55 -11.70 -0.43 0.81
CA ILE A 55 -10.65 0.53 0.44
C ILE A 55 -10.76 0.92 -1.03
N ALA A 56 -10.93 -0.03 -1.94
CA ALA A 56 -11.09 0.22 -3.37
C ALA A 56 -12.28 1.15 -3.66
N VAL A 57 -13.43 0.95 -2.99
CA VAL A 57 -14.60 1.84 -3.11
C VAL A 57 -14.30 3.25 -2.64
N LEU A 58 -13.52 3.41 -1.57
CA LEU A 58 -13.12 4.71 -1.04
C LEU A 58 -12.13 5.42 -1.98
N LEU A 59 -11.14 4.70 -2.47
CA LEU A 59 -10.18 5.21 -3.45
C LEU A 59 -10.83 5.61 -4.76
N LYS A 60 -11.81 4.83 -5.24
CA LYS A 60 -12.57 5.15 -6.46
C LYS A 60 -13.21 6.55 -6.43
N LYS A 61 -13.57 7.04 -5.24
CA LYS A 61 -14.13 8.40 -5.06
C LYS A 61 -13.08 9.50 -5.07
N LYS A 62 -11.82 9.16 -4.81
CA LYS A 62 -10.71 10.09 -4.60
C LYS A 62 -9.80 10.20 -5.82
N LEU A 63 -9.68 9.11 -6.58
CA LEU A 63 -8.81 9.04 -7.74
C LEU A 63 -9.53 9.45 -9.01
N LYS A 64 -8.80 10.18 -9.87
CA LYS A 64 -9.25 10.49 -11.22
C LYS A 64 -9.06 9.28 -12.15
N ARG A 65 -9.88 9.20 -13.20
CA ARG A 65 -9.68 8.25 -14.30
C ARG A 65 -8.37 8.54 -15.03
N ASN A 66 -7.80 7.52 -15.66
CA ASN A 66 -6.62 7.60 -16.54
C ASN A 66 -5.36 8.23 -15.90
N GLY A 67 -5.31 8.33 -14.57
CA GLY A 67 -4.13 8.77 -13.84
C GLY A 67 -3.10 7.66 -13.63
N ARG A 68 -2.09 7.95 -12.80
CA ARG A 68 -0.94 7.07 -12.58
C ARG A 68 -0.71 6.83 -11.09
N SER A 69 -0.58 5.56 -10.72
CA SER A 69 -0.33 5.16 -9.33
C SER A 69 0.97 4.38 -9.18
N LEU A 70 1.76 4.73 -8.17
CA LEU A 70 2.91 3.94 -7.74
C LEU A 70 2.56 3.28 -6.41
N TYR A 71 2.54 1.95 -6.41
CA TYR A 71 2.35 1.18 -5.18
C TYR A 71 3.70 0.66 -4.71
N ILE A 72 4.07 1.05 -3.50
CA ILE A 72 5.30 0.66 -2.82
C ILE A 72 4.97 -0.45 -1.84
N GLY A 73 5.63 -1.61 -1.99
CA GLY A 73 5.41 -2.78 -1.14
C GLY A 73 4.08 -3.50 -1.39
N ALA A 74 3.49 -3.40 -2.58
CA ALA A 74 2.20 -4.03 -2.84
C ALA A 74 2.25 -5.56 -2.78
N GLY A 75 1.31 -6.14 -2.05
CA GLY A 75 1.13 -7.57 -1.91
C GLY A 75 -0.30 -8.01 -2.20
N VAL A 76 -0.72 -9.09 -1.55
CA VAL A 76 -2.04 -9.71 -1.73
C VAL A 76 -3.18 -8.76 -1.31
N ALA A 77 -3.01 -8.01 -0.22
CA ALA A 77 -4.03 -7.10 0.29
C ALA A 77 -4.33 -5.93 -0.67
N GLU A 78 -3.38 -5.57 -1.53
CA GLU A 78 -3.50 -4.49 -2.50
C GLU A 78 -4.20 -4.91 -3.80
N LEU A 79 -4.51 -6.20 -3.99
CA LEU A 79 -5.19 -6.67 -5.20
C LEU A 79 -6.53 -5.96 -5.47
N PRO A 80 -7.46 -5.79 -4.50
CA PRO A 80 -8.73 -5.12 -4.76
C PRO A 80 -8.59 -3.67 -5.27
N PRO A 81 -7.82 -2.77 -4.64
CA PRO A 81 -7.64 -1.42 -5.17
C PRO A 81 -6.86 -1.40 -6.49
N LEU A 82 -5.85 -2.26 -6.69
CA LEU A 82 -5.11 -2.37 -7.96
C LEU A 82 -6.03 -2.78 -9.12
N VAL A 83 -6.87 -3.79 -8.92
CA VAL A 83 -7.85 -4.23 -9.93
C VAL A 83 -8.82 -3.11 -10.23
N MET A 84 -9.43 -2.48 -9.21
CA MET A 84 -10.35 -1.36 -9.41
C MET A 84 -9.73 -0.20 -10.19
N GLU A 85 -8.53 0.25 -9.80
CA GLU A 85 -7.86 1.35 -10.47
C GLU A 85 -7.59 1.04 -11.95
N THR A 86 -7.17 -0.19 -12.23
CA THR A 86 -6.83 -0.62 -13.58
C THR A 86 -8.08 -0.76 -14.45
N VAL A 87 -9.06 -1.57 -14.00
CA VAL A 87 -10.18 -1.99 -14.86
C VAL A 87 -11.33 -0.99 -14.87
N GLU A 88 -11.58 -0.28 -13.77
CA GLU A 88 -12.66 0.69 -13.72
C GLU A 88 -12.20 2.09 -14.06
N LEU A 89 -11.06 2.52 -13.50
CA LEU A 89 -10.57 3.88 -13.69
C LEU A 89 -9.62 4.03 -14.88
N GLY A 90 -9.18 2.94 -15.51
CA GLY A 90 -8.25 2.97 -16.64
C GLY A 90 -6.88 3.55 -16.26
N ARG A 91 -6.49 3.45 -14.98
CA ARG A 91 -5.26 4.04 -14.46
C ARG A 91 -4.06 3.17 -14.80
N ALA A 92 -2.92 3.81 -15.05
CA ALA A 92 -1.64 3.10 -15.17
C ALA A 92 -1.06 2.87 -13.77
N VAL A 93 -1.20 1.65 -13.27
CA VAL A 93 -0.67 1.24 -11.95
C VAL A 93 0.71 0.60 -12.07
N LYS A 94 1.61 0.92 -11.14
CA LYS A 94 2.96 0.32 -11.05
C LYS A 94 3.21 -0.28 -9.66
N PRO A 95 2.71 -1.49 -9.38
CA PRO A 95 3.01 -2.16 -8.13
C PRO A 95 4.43 -2.70 -8.08
N HIS A 96 5.13 -2.37 -6.99
CA HIS A 96 6.48 -2.83 -6.71
C HIS A 96 6.52 -3.52 -5.35
N ASN A 97 7.27 -4.61 -5.26
CA ASN A 97 7.53 -5.33 -4.03
C ASN A 97 8.95 -5.91 -4.08
N LEU A 98 9.66 -5.95 -2.95
CA LEU A 98 11.02 -6.48 -2.88
C LEU A 98 11.06 -8.01 -2.93
N ARG A 99 9.98 -8.68 -2.51
CA ARG A 99 9.89 -10.13 -2.38
C ARG A 99 9.60 -10.77 -3.74
N LYS A 100 10.64 -11.26 -4.42
CA LYS A 100 10.55 -11.89 -5.76
C LYS A 100 9.56 -13.06 -5.81
N ALA A 101 9.55 -13.91 -4.79
CA ALA A 101 8.65 -15.06 -4.72
C ALA A 101 7.18 -14.61 -4.71
N GLU A 102 6.87 -13.59 -3.92
CA GLU A 102 5.54 -13.00 -3.85
C GLU A 102 5.12 -12.38 -5.19
N VAL A 103 5.99 -11.58 -5.80
CA VAL A 103 5.74 -10.97 -7.12
C VAL A 103 5.46 -12.04 -8.18
N THR A 104 6.17 -13.17 -8.13
CA THR A 104 5.96 -14.28 -9.06
C THR A 104 4.57 -14.88 -8.91
N ALA A 105 4.15 -15.16 -7.66
CA ALA A 105 2.81 -15.68 -7.37
C ALA A 105 1.71 -14.68 -7.76
N LEU A 106 1.88 -13.39 -7.45
CA LEU A 106 0.92 -12.34 -7.79
C LEU A 106 0.78 -12.17 -9.31
N ASN A 107 1.89 -12.15 -10.05
CA ASN A 107 1.87 -12.07 -11.52
C ASN A 107 1.25 -13.32 -12.15
N HIS A 108 1.42 -14.50 -11.54
CA HIS A 108 0.73 -15.70 -12.00
C HIS A 108 -0.80 -15.57 -11.86
N ALA A 109 -1.28 -15.14 -10.70
CA ALA A 109 -2.71 -14.95 -10.44
C ALA A 109 -3.32 -13.78 -11.25
N CYS A 110 -2.52 -12.78 -11.64
CA CYS A 110 -2.99 -11.63 -12.40
C CYS A 110 -2.92 -11.81 -13.93
N ARG A 111 -2.60 -13.00 -14.46
CA ARG A 111 -2.39 -13.21 -15.92
C ARG A 111 -3.55 -12.75 -16.81
N ALA A 112 -4.79 -12.82 -16.31
CA ALA A 112 -5.99 -12.41 -17.03
C ALA A 112 -6.30 -10.91 -16.92
N ILE A 113 -5.48 -10.14 -16.21
CA ILE A 113 -5.71 -8.72 -15.88
C ILE A 113 -4.47 -7.92 -16.31
N PRO A 114 -4.62 -6.69 -16.84
CA PRO A 114 -3.47 -5.87 -17.23
C PRO A 114 -2.76 -5.24 -16.02
N ILE A 115 -2.35 -6.06 -15.06
CA ILE A 115 -1.55 -5.68 -13.89
C ILE A 115 -0.25 -6.48 -13.94
N THR A 116 0.87 -5.78 -13.75
CA THR A 116 2.19 -6.41 -13.64
C THR A 116 2.91 -5.88 -12.41
N PHE A 117 3.20 -6.77 -11.47
CA PHE A 117 4.03 -6.52 -10.31
C PHE A 117 5.50 -6.57 -10.69
N HIS A 118 6.26 -5.62 -10.16
CA HIS A 118 7.69 -5.49 -10.38
C HIS A 118 8.46 -5.88 -9.12
N ALA A 119 9.37 -6.86 -9.25
CA ALA A 119 10.25 -7.24 -8.16
C ALA A 119 11.42 -6.25 -8.04
N GLY A 120 11.35 -5.36 -7.05
CA GLY A 120 12.41 -4.39 -6.79
C GLY A 120 11.94 -3.12 -6.09
N ASP A 121 12.91 -2.24 -5.83
CA ASP A 121 12.67 -0.95 -5.16
C ASP A 121 11.75 -0.06 -6.04
N ALA A 122 10.60 0.35 -5.48
CA ALA A 122 9.65 1.27 -6.09
C ALA A 122 10.29 2.63 -6.45
N ALA A 123 11.37 3.02 -5.76
CA ALA A 123 12.15 4.20 -6.10
C ALA A 123 12.80 4.11 -7.49
N LYS A 124 12.86 2.93 -8.14
CA LYS A 124 13.31 2.79 -9.53
C LYS A 124 12.21 3.03 -10.57
N ALA A 125 10.94 3.12 -10.15
CA ALA A 125 9.83 3.38 -11.06
C ALA A 125 10.01 4.73 -11.77
N LYS A 126 9.98 4.72 -13.11
CA LYS A 126 10.13 5.94 -13.92
C LYS A 126 8.78 6.66 -14.10
N GLY A 127 8.86 7.98 -14.11
CA GLY A 127 7.73 8.89 -14.37
C GLY A 127 7.22 9.60 -13.13
N ARG A 128 6.16 10.38 -13.34
CA ARG A 128 5.39 11.09 -12.32
C ARG A 128 4.10 10.32 -12.03
N PHE A 129 3.57 10.47 -10.82
CA PHE A 129 2.39 9.76 -10.33
C PHE A 129 1.48 10.71 -9.56
N ASP A 130 0.16 10.68 -9.82
CA ASP A 130 -0.81 11.47 -9.06
C ASP A 130 -1.31 10.74 -7.79
N HIS A 131 -0.93 9.46 -7.63
CA HIS A 131 -1.22 8.67 -6.43
C HIS A 131 0.00 7.82 -6.02
N LEU A 132 0.34 7.87 -4.72
CA LEU A 132 1.27 6.95 -4.08
C LEU A 132 0.54 6.07 -3.06
N TRP A 133 0.82 4.78 -3.07
CA TRP A 133 0.38 3.85 -2.03
C TRP A 133 1.61 3.34 -1.27
N VAL A 134 1.65 3.58 0.04
CA VAL A 134 2.72 3.16 0.96
C VAL A 134 2.03 2.69 2.24
N VAL A 135 1.76 1.39 2.38
CA VAL A 135 1.00 0.85 3.52
C VAL A 135 1.81 -0.25 4.18
N SER A 136 2.14 -0.08 5.46
CA SER A 136 2.90 -1.03 6.27
C SER A 136 4.27 -1.40 5.67
N VAL A 137 4.96 -0.42 5.06
CA VAL A 137 6.26 -0.60 4.40
C VAL A 137 7.39 0.06 5.19
N LEU A 138 7.19 1.29 5.64
CA LEU A 138 8.20 2.13 6.30
C LEU A 138 8.42 1.70 7.75
N ASN A 139 7.52 0.88 8.29
CA ASN A 139 7.54 0.29 9.63
C ASN A 139 7.52 -1.25 9.59
N ASP A 140 7.87 -1.87 8.45
CA ASP A 140 8.00 -3.33 8.34
C ASP A 140 9.01 -3.86 9.40
N PRO A 141 8.58 -4.67 10.37
CA PRO A 141 9.43 -5.12 11.47
C PRO A 141 10.55 -6.06 11.03
N GLU A 142 10.39 -6.80 9.93
CA GLU A 142 11.45 -7.65 9.40
C GLU A 142 12.59 -6.81 8.83
N ARG A 143 12.24 -5.68 8.21
CA ARG A 143 13.20 -4.79 7.56
C ARG A 143 13.76 -3.72 8.48
N PHE A 144 12.95 -3.26 9.43
CA PHE A 144 13.24 -2.14 10.32
C PHE A 144 12.96 -2.50 11.79
N PRO A 145 13.68 -3.47 12.36
CA PRO A 145 13.41 -3.98 13.70
C PRO A 145 13.62 -2.95 14.82
N ASN A 146 14.43 -1.90 14.60
CA ASN A 146 14.66 -0.86 15.61
C ASN A 146 13.69 0.32 15.47
N LEU A 147 13.22 0.61 14.25
CA LEU A 147 12.29 1.70 13.96
C LEU A 147 10.83 1.27 14.13
N SER A 148 10.48 0.05 13.71
CA SER A 148 9.10 -0.45 13.73
C SER A 148 8.46 -0.36 15.13
N PRO A 149 9.09 -0.83 16.23
CA PRO A 149 8.48 -0.73 17.56
C PRO A 149 8.17 0.71 17.98
N LEU A 150 9.00 1.69 17.58
CA LEU A 150 8.76 3.10 17.89
C LEU A 150 7.56 3.65 17.12
N SER A 151 7.38 3.25 15.85
CA SER A 151 6.20 3.63 15.06
C SER A 151 4.89 3.15 15.67
N TYR A 152 4.89 2.03 16.39
CA TYR A 152 3.73 1.50 17.12
C TYR A 152 3.64 1.95 18.58
N GLY A 153 4.54 2.83 19.06
CA GLY A 153 4.56 3.26 20.46
C GLY A 153 4.99 2.16 21.46
N GLN A 154 5.66 1.12 20.98
CA GLN A 154 6.11 -0.06 21.74
C GLN A 154 7.64 -0.08 21.96
N GLY A 155 8.36 0.95 21.53
CA GLY A 155 9.81 1.00 21.66
C GLY A 155 10.27 1.07 23.12
N ASN A 156 11.21 0.21 23.50
CA ASN A 156 11.84 0.25 24.81
C ASN A 156 13.15 1.07 24.74
N PRO A 157 13.25 2.22 25.44
CA PRO A 157 14.43 3.07 25.37
C PRO A 157 15.70 2.39 25.92
N LEU A 158 15.57 1.37 26.77
CA LEU A 158 16.71 0.63 27.34
C LEU A 158 17.32 -0.38 26.35
N THR A 159 16.54 -0.85 25.37
CA THR A 159 17.01 -1.85 24.39
C THR A 159 17.15 -1.29 22.99
N LEU A 160 16.74 -0.03 22.77
CA LEU A 160 16.90 0.66 21.50
C LEU A 160 18.40 0.81 21.18
N ASN A 161 18.82 0.32 20.01
CA ASN A 161 20.14 0.60 19.48
C ASN A 161 20.10 1.91 18.66
N PRO A 162 20.65 3.04 19.14
CA PRO A 162 20.50 4.33 18.47
C PRO A 162 21.19 4.38 17.10
N MET A 163 22.30 3.64 16.93
CA MET A 163 23.03 3.59 15.67
C MET A 163 22.25 2.83 14.59
N GLN A 164 21.65 1.68 14.95
CA GLN A 164 20.83 0.92 14.01
C GLN A 164 19.53 1.64 13.68
N PHE A 165 18.88 2.23 14.69
CA PHE A 165 17.72 3.09 14.49
C PHE A 165 18.01 4.23 13.51
N ASP A 166 19.12 4.95 13.68
CA ASP A 166 19.46 6.04 12.77
C ASP A 166 19.74 5.55 11.35
N LYS A 167 20.38 4.39 11.20
CA LYS A 167 20.57 3.75 9.89
C LYS A 167 19.23 3.43 9.21
N GLU A 168 18.30 2.80 9.93
CA GLU A 168 16.95 2.46 9.43
C GLU A 168 16.17 3.73 9.06
N ARG A 169 16.20 4.75 9.94
CA ARG A 169 15.60 6.07 9.70
C ARG A 169 16.12 6.73 8.42
N ARG A 170 17.44 6.69 8.17
CA ARG A 170 18.02 7.22 6.92
C ARG A 170 17.52 6.47 5.69
N ILE A 171 17.36 5.14 5.78
CA ILE A 171 16.81 4.33 4.68
C ILE A 171 15.36 4.72 4.39
N VAL A 172 14.52 4.83 5.42
CA VAL A 172 13.11 5.22 5.30
C VAL A 172 12.98 6.62 4.71
N ARG A 173 13.71 7.62 5.26
CA ARG A 173 13.72 8.99 4.71
C ARG A 173 14.14 9.01 3.25
N ALA A 174 15.17 8.26 2.88
CA ALA A 174 15.63 8.22 1.51
C ALA A 174 14.59 7.57 0.57
N LEU A 175 13.88 6.53 1.02
CA LEU A 175 12.78 5.92 0.25
C LEU A 175 11.63 6.92 0.06
N VAL A 176 11.18 7.58 1.14
CA VAL A 176 10.13 8.59 1.11
C VAL A 176 10.52 9.73 0.18
N ALA A 177 11.73 10.27 0.30
CA ALA A 177 12.21 11.34 -0.57
C ALA A 177 12.18 10.95 -2.06
N ARG A 178 12.64 9.74 -2.40
CA ARG A 178 12.62 9.25 -3.78
C ARG A 178 11.21 9.00 -4.33
N CYS A 179 10.27 8.56 -3.50
CA CYS A 179 8.89 8.29 -3.92
C CYS A 179 8.07 9.59 -3.97
N MET A 180 8.05 10.37 -2.90
CA MET A 180 7.36 11.66 -2.82
C MET A 180 7.88 12.67 -3.83
N GLY A 181 9.18 12.62 -4.15
CA GLY A 181 9.77 13.44 -5.21
C GLY A 181 9.14 13.22 -6.60
N LYS A 182 8.43 12.10 -6.81
CA LYS A 182 7.73 11.76 -8.06
C LYS A 182 6.23 12.05 -8.02
N LEU A 183 5.68 12.42 -6.87
CA LEU A 183 4.25 12.70 -6.70
C LEU A 183 3.90 14.02 -7.40
N GLU A 184 2.97 13.97 -8.34
CA GLU A 184 2.36 15.17 -8.93
C GLU A 184 1.52 15.90 -7.88
N ARG A 185 1.42 17.22 -8.04
CA ARG A 185 0.66 18.08 -7.10
C ARG A 185 -0.41 18.83 -7.91
N PRO A 186 -1.68 18.82 -7.49
CA PRO A 186 -2.22 18.09 -6.33
C PRO A 186 -2.15 16.56 -6.52
N GLY A 187 -1.87 15.83 -5.45
CA GLY A 187 -1.70 14.37 -5.46
C GLY A 187 -2.21 13.71 -4.19
N LEU A 188 -2.38 12.39 -4.25
CA LEU A 188 -2.90 11.59 -3.13
C LEU A 188 -1.83 10.62 -2.62
N VAL A 189 -1.70 10.49 -1.30
CA VAL A 189 -0.94 9.42 -0.65
C VAL A 189 -1.91 8.55 0.16
N THR A 190 -1.89 7.24 -0.07
CA THR A 190 -2.58 6.25 0.77
C THR A 190 -1.55 5.58 1.65
N THR A 191 -1.71 5.65 2.98
CA THR A 191 -0.71 5.14 3.92
C THR A 191 -1.30 4.73 5.27
N THR A 192 -0.57 3.97 6.08
CA THR A 192 -1.04 3.64 7.43
C THR A 192 -0.88 4.81 8.39
N THR A 193 -1.63 4.79 9.49
CA THR A 193 -1.57 5.83 10.53
C THR A 193 -0.18 6.00 11.12
N GLU A 194 0.58 4.92 11.24
CA GLU A 194 1.93 4.86 11.78
C GLU A 194 2.97 5.47 10.83
N GLU A 195 2.66 5.51 9.53
CA GLU A 195 3.54 5.99 8.48
C GLU A 195 3.31 7.46 8.10
N VAL A 196 2.19 8.07 8.53
CA VAL A 196 1.82 9.46 8.26
C VAL A 196 2.95 10.43 8.60
N ILE A 197 3.66 10.18 9.71
CA ILE A 197 4.73 11.05 10.19
C ILE A 197 5.87 11.22 9.17
N TRP A 198 6.14 10.20 8.35
CA TRP A 198 7.20 10.25 7.35
C TRP A 198 6.80 11.11 6.15
N ILE A 199 5.52 11.03 5.76
CA ILE A 199 4.96 11.87 4.69
C ILE A 199 4.90 13.33 5.15
N ALA A 200 4.44 13.55 6.38
CA ALA A 200 4.38 14.87 7.01
C ALA A 200 5.77 15.50 7.15
N GLU A 201 6.77 14.75 7.63
CA GLU A 201 8.16 15.20 7.71
C GLU A 201 8.67 15.67 6.35
N TRP A 202 8.46 14.88 5.29
CA TRP A 202 8.87 15.25 3.95
C TRP A 202 8.18 16.53 3.47
N CYS A 203 6.88 16.66 3.69
CA CYS A 203 6.11 17.85 3.34
C CYS A 203 6.63 19.11 4.05
N HIS A 204 6.90 19.03 5.35
CA HIS A 204 7.47 20.15 6.11
C HIS A 204 8.85 20.57 5.57
N GLN A 205 9.73 19.60 5.30
CA GLN A 205 11.07 19.88 4.76
C GLN A 205 11.04 20.55 3.37
N HIS A 206 9.98 20.34 2.59
CA HIS A 206 9.86 20.85 1.23
C HIS A 206 8.86 22.00 1.08
N GLY A 207 8.30 22.51 2.18
CA GLY A 207 7.30 23.59 2.17
C GLY A 207 6.02 23.21 1.40
N VAL A 208 5.58 21.95 1.48
CA VAL A 208 4.42 21.45 0.73
C VAL A 208 3.23 21.30 1.66
N ALA A 209 2.12 21.97 1.33
CA ALA A 209 0.87 21.79 2.06
C ALA A 209 0.37 20.34 1.96
N TYR A 210 -0.15 19.82 3.06
CA TYR A 210 -0.76 18.50 3.09
C TYR A 210 -1.93 18.45 4.08
N ARG A 211 -2.88 17.56 3.82
CA ARG A 211 -4.05 17.37 4.66
C ARG A 211 -4.32 15.89 4.88
N VAL A 212 -4.15 15.45 6.12
CA VAL A 212 -4.43 14.07 6.55
C VAL A 212 -5.94 13.90 6.72
N GLY A 213 -6.49 12.84 6.12
CA GLY A 213 -7.89 12.49 6.28
C GLY A 213 -8.25 12.12 7.71
N LYS A 214 -9.40 12.60 8.20
CA LYS A 214 -9.88 12.36 9.57
C LYS A 214 -10.42 10.94 9.84
N ARG A 215 -10.48 10.09 8.82
CA ARG A 215 -11.06 8.74 8.90
C ARG A 215 -9.99 7.71 8.58
N TYR A 216 -10.03 6.63 9.36
CA TYR A 216 -9.12 5.49 9.23
C TYR A 216 -9.91 4.24 8.84
N TYR A 217 -9.25 3.32 8.15
CA TYR A 217 -9.89 2.16 7.54
C TYR A 217 -9.06 0.91 7.81
N GLN A 218 -9.69 -0.13 8.35
CA GLN A 218 -9.00 -1.35 8.74
C GLN A 218 -8.45 -2.12 7.54
N THR A 219 -7.31 -2.77 7.75
CA THR A 219 -6.72 -3.75 6.84
C THR A 219 -6.76 -5.15 7.43
N ALA A 220 -6.52 -6.15 6.59
CA ALA A 220 -6.73 -7.55 6.96
C ALA A 220 -5.46 -8.28 7.41
N LEU A 221 -4.30 -7.94 6.83
CA LEU A 221 -3.05 -8.67 7.07
C LEU A 221 -2.49 -8.34 8.45
N VAL A 222 -1.92 -7.14 8.59
CA VAL A 222 -1.32 -6.66 9.85
C VAL A 222 -2.36 -5.97 10.74
N GLY A 223 -3.39 -5.38 10.14
CA GLY A 223 -4.46 -4.68 10.88
C GLY A 223 -4.25 -3.17 10.99
N ASP A 224 -3.10 -2.67 10.51
CA ASP A 224 -2.77 -1.24 10.48
C ASP A 224 -3.86 -0.44 9.74
N PRO A 225 -4.45 0.57 10.39
CA PRO A 225 -5.45 1.42 9.77
C PRO A 225 -4.85 2.28 8.66
N ILE A 226 -5.47 2.28 7.48
CA ILE A 226 -5.12 3.15 6.36
C ILE A 226 -5.83 4.50 6.48
N CYS A 227 -5.13 5.56 6.10
CA CYS A 227 -5.66 6.90 5.86
C CYS A 227 -5.27 7.41 4.46
N PHE A 228 -5.84 8.56 4.10
CA PHE A 228 -5.53 9.25 2.84
C PHE A 228 -4.99 10.65 3.15
N ILE A 229 -3.90 11.05 2.50
CA ILE A 229 -3.29 12.36 2.65
C ILE A 229 -3.35 13.08 1.30
N HIS A 230 -3.99 14.23 1.26
CA HIS A 230 -3.97 15.12 0.10
C HIS A 230 -2.69 15.96 0.15
N ILE A 231 -1.94 16.03 -0.94
CA ILE A 231 -0.65 16.72 -1.03
C ILE A 231 -0.73 17.84 -2.08
N GLY A 232 -0.34 19.06 -1.70
CA GLY A 232 -0.33 20.20 -2.60
C GLY A 232 -1.72 20.75 -2.96
N GLU A 233 -2.75 20.40 -2.21
CA GLU A 233 -4.01 21.13 -2.18
C GLU A 233 -3.90 22.24 -1.13
N GLY A 234 -4.19 23.49 -1.50
CA GLY A 234 -4.39 24.57 -0.52
C GLY A 234 -5.67 24.34 0.29
N ASP A 235 -5.80 25.04 1.42
CA ASP A 235 -7.00 25.04 2.24
C ASP A 235 -8.25 25.56 1.50
#